data_AF-A0A165PDP4-F1
#
_entry.id   AF-A0A165PDP4-F1
#
_cell.length_a   1.000
_cell.length_b   1.000
_cell.length_c   1.000
_cell.angle_alpha   90.00
_cell.angle_beta   90.00
_cell.angle_gamma   90.00
#
_symmetry.space_group_name_H-M   'P 1'
#
loop_
_entity.id
_entity.type
_entity.pdbx_description
1 polymer ?
#
loop_
_entity_poly.entity_id
_entity_poly.type
_entity_poly.pdbx_seq_one_letter_code
_entity_poly.pdbx_strand_id
1 'polypeptide(L)'
;MGTDLEATTNLGKNGALALWSFVIVLQFMMGTSIITVASRQSFAFSRDGALPFSSLLYRIHPHTQTPVNCVWFVVGIAALLRLLSFAGSEALGTISTLNAAASYVA
;
A
#
# COMPACT_ATOMS: atom_id res chain seq x y z
N MET A 1 -10.20 -12.48 -29.64
CA MET A 1 -9.43 -13.40 -28.79
C MET A 1 -8.19 -13.76 -29.57
N GLY A 2 -7.19 -12.88 -29.55
CA GLY A 2 -6.17 -12.83 -30.61
C GLY A 2 -5.33 -11.54 -30.65
N THR A 3 -5.68 -10.52 -29.85
CA THR A 3 -4.88 -9.29 -29.69
C THR A 3 -3.98 -9.32 -28.45
N ASP A 4 -4.14 -10.33 -27.60
CA ASP A 4 -3.43 -10.59 -26.36
C ASP A 4 -2.11 -11.37 -26.57
N LEU A 5 -1.99 -12.11 -27.67
CA LEU A 5 -0.78 -12.88 -28.04
C LEU A 5 0.26 -12.03 -28.83
N GLU A 6 -0.17 -10.99 -29.56
CA GLU A 6 0.76 -10.07 -30.23
C GLU A 6 1.50 -9.16 -29.23
N ALA A 7 0.86 -8.76 -28.14
CA ALA A 7 1.49 -7.89 -27.15
C ALA A 7 2.65 -8.57 -26.39
N THR A 8 2.58 -9.90 -26.20
CA THR A 8 3.67 -10.67 -25.54
C THR A 8 4.81 -11.03 -26.50
N THR A 9 4.56 -11.00 -27.81
CA THR A 9 5.56 -11.30 -28.86
C THR A 9 6.32 -10.05 -29.33
N ASN A 10 5.72 -8.85 -29.29
CA ASN A 10 6.34 -7.62 -29.82
C ASN A 10 7.44 -6.99 -28.94
N LEU A 11 7.52 -7.30 -27.64
CA LEU A 11 8.57 -6.76 -26.75
C LEU A 11 9.75 -7.72 -26.51
N GLY A 12 9.66 -8.97 -27.01
CA GLY A 12 10.63 -10.02 -26.73
C GLY A 12 10.67 -10.41 -25.24
N LYS A 13 10.89 -11.70 -24.94
CA LYS A 13 10.96 -12.20 -23.55
C LYS A 13 11.96 -11.40 -22.69
N ASN A 14 13.05 -10.95 -23.29
CA ASN A 14 14.10 -10.17 -22.62
C ASN A 14 13.68 -8.71 -22.36
N GLY A 15 12.94 -8.08 -23.29
CA GLY A 15 12.44 -6.71 -23.09
C GLY A 15 11.33 -6.66 -22.04
N ALA A 16 10.43 -7.66 -22.07
CA ALA A 16 9.43 -7.84 -21.01
C ALA A 16 10.10 -8.07 -19.64
N LEU A 17 11.14 -8.92 -19.55
CA LEU A 17 11.85 -9.17 -18.30
C LEU A 17 12.53 -7.91 -17.74
N ALA A 18 13.17 -7.11 -18.61
CA ALA A 18 13.81 -5.87 -18.23
C ALA A 18 12.80 -4.84 -17.70
N LEU A 19 11.66 -4.71 -18.38
CA LEU A 19 10.57 -3.84 -17.92
C LEU A 19 10.01 -4.30 -16.57
N TRP A 20 9.78 -5.60 -16.38
CA TRP A 20 9.30 -6.15 -15.12
C TRP A 20 10.29 -5.93 -13.96
N SER A 21 11.59 -6.08 -14.21
CA SER A 21 12.63 -5.78 -13.21
C SER A 21 12.55 -4.32 -12.75
N PHE A 22 12.40 -3.39 -13.69
CA PHE A 22 12.24 -1.97 -13.37
C PHE A 22 10.96 -1.68 -12.57
N VAL A 23 9.84 -2.29 -12.96
CA VAL A 23 8.56 -2.17 -12.22
C VAL A 23 8.70 -2.65 -10.77
N ILE A 24 9.43 -3.75 -10.52
CA ILE A 24 9.66 -4.25 -9.16
C ILE A 24 10.44 -3.22 -8.32
N VAL A 25 11.49 -2.61 -8.89
CA VAL A 25 12.28 -1.57 -8.20
C VAL A 25 11.42 -0.36 -7.87
N LEU A 26 10.64 0.12 -8.84
CA LEU A 26 9.71 1.23 -8.63
C LEU A 26 8.68 0.90 -7.55
N GLN A 27 8.12 -0.31 -7.58
CA GLN A 27 7.11 -0.73 -6.62
C GLN A 27 7.67 -0.76 -5.19
N PHE A 28 8.92 -1.18 -5.02
CA PHE A 28 9.62 -1.15 -3.74
C PHE A 28 9.82 0.29 -3.23
N MET A 29 10.32 1.19 -4.08
CA MET A 29 10.50 2.59 -3.71
C MET A 29 9.17 3.26 -3.34
N MET A 30 8.11 3.04 -4.13
CA MET A 30 6.77 3.55 -3.84
C MET A 30 6.23 3.00 -2.51
N GLY A 31 6.41 1.70 -2.24
CA GLY A 31 5.98 1.08 -0.99
C GLY A 31 6.63 1.72 0.23
N THR A 32 7.95 1.93 0.19
CA THR A 32 8.67 2.58 1.31
C THR A 32 8.24 4.04 1.52
N SER A 33 7.98 4.78 0.43
CA SER A 33 7.46 6.15 0.50
C SER A 33 6.08 6.21 1.16
N ILE A 34 5.15 5.35 0.72
CA ILE A 34 3.78 5.28 1.27
C ILE A 34 3.81 4.94 2.75
N ILE A 35 4.62 3.96 3.18
CA ILE A 35 4.75 3.60 4.60
C ILE A 35 5.24 4.80 5.42
N THR A 36 6.17 5.57 4.87
CA THR A 36 6.71 6.76 5.54
C THR A 36 5.64 7.86 5.67
N VAL A 37 4.83 8.10 4.64
CA VAL A 37 3.71 9.07 4.68
C VAL A 37 2.60 8.60 5.61
N ALA A 38 2.20 7.33 5.51
CA ALA A 38 1.16 6.73 6.34
C ALA A 38 1.53 6.78 7.83
N SER A 39 2.79 6.53 8.19
CA SER A 39 3.27 6.69 9.56
C SER A 39 3.10 8.12 10.08
N ARG A 40 3.28 9.14 9.23
CA ARG A 40 3.05 10.54 9.59
C ARG A 40 1.55 10.83 9.76
N GLN A 41 0.71 10.33 8.86
CA GLN A 41 -0.75 10.47 8.94
C GLN A 41 -1.32 9.80 10.20
N SER A 42 -0.90 8.57 10.51
CA SER A 42 -1.30 7.86 11.73
C SER A 42 -0.84 8.58 13.00
N PHE A 43 0.34 9.21 12.99
CA PHE A 43 0.79 10.03 14.12
C PHE A 43 -0.11 11.26 14.32
N ALA A 44 -0.46 11.97 13.24
CA ALA A 44 -1.41 13.09 13.30
C ALA A 44 -2.78 12.65 13.81
N PHE A 45 -3.34 11.54 13.31
CA PHE A 45 -4.62 11.01 13.78
C PHE A 45 -4.58 10.53 15.24
N SER A 46 -3.44 10.02 15.71
CA SER A 46 -3.26 9.65 17.13
C SER A 46 -3.27 10.87 18.06
N ARG A 47 -2.75 12.02 17.57
CA ARG A 47 -2.78 13.31 18.28
C ARG A 47 -4.18 13.87 18.39
N ASP A 48 -5.03 13.62 17.39
CA ASP A 48 -6.42 14.06 17.36
C ASP A 48 -7.36 13.07 18.10
N GLY A 49 -6.83 12.02 18.74
CA GLY A 49 -7.58 11.07 19.56
C GLY A 49 -8.52 10.14 18.77
N ALA A 50 -8.43 10.12 17.44
CA ALA A 50 -9.40 9.46 16.56
C ALA A 50 -9.25 7.93 16.43
N LEU A 51 -8.19 7.33 17.02
CA LEU A 51 -7.91 5.89 16.89
C LEU A 51 -8.28 5.11 18.17
N PRO A 52 -8.94 3.94 18.06
CA PRO A 52 -9.41 3.13 19.20
C PRO A 52 -8.28 2.52 20.07
N PHE A 53 -7.01 2.85 19.79
CA PHE A 53 -5.82 2.50 20.58
C PHE A 53 -4.82 3.68 20.67
N SER A 54 -5.32 4.92 20.69
CA SER A 54 -4.50 6.15 20.73
C SER A 54 -3.39 6.11 21.80
N SER A 55 -3.65 5.58 22.99
CA SER A 55 -2.68 5.48 24.09
C SER A 55 -1.44 4.61 23.77
N LEU A 56 -1.61 3.53 22.99
CA LEU A 56 -0.51 2.62 22.63
C LEU A 56 0.24 3.04 21.35
N LEU A 57 -0.43 3.80 20.47
CA LEU A 57 0.15 4.38 19.26
C LEU A 57 0.90 5.69 19.55
N TYR A 58 0.52 6.41 20.61
CA TYR A 58 1.18 7.64 21.07
C TYR A 58 2.54 7.38 21.73
N ARG A 59 2.86 6.14 22.12
CA ARG A 59 4.13 5.81 22.78
C ARG A 59 5.28 5.80 21.76
N ILE A 60 5.80 7.00 21.48
CA ILE A 60 7.00 7.22 20.66
C ILE A 60 8.23 6.76 21.45
N HIS A 61 9.09 5.96 20.82
CA HIS A 61 10.37 5.61 21.40
C HIS A 61 11.32 6.83 21.27
N PRO A 62 11.87 7.36 22.38
CA PRO A 62 12.54 8.66 22.40
C PRO A 62 13.87 8.73 21.62
N HIS A 63 14.43 7.58 21.24
CA HIS A 63 15.78 7.52 20.66
C HIS A 63 15.83 7.60 19.13
N THR A 64 14.71 7.31 18.44
CA THR A 64 14.68 7.23 16.97
C THR A 64 13.60 8.14 16.36
N GLN A 65 12.73 8.74 17.17
CA GLN A 65 11.58 9.57 16.78
C GLN A 65 10.62 8.96 15.74
N THR A 66 10.82 7.70 15.37
CA THR A 66 9.96 6.94 14.47
C THR A 66 8.99 6.09 15.29
N PRO A 67 7.67 6.27 15.13
CA PRO A 67 6.69 5.48 15.85
C PRO A 67 6.61 4.07 15.23
N VAL A 68 7.52 3.18 15.65
CA VAL A 68 7.60 1.77 15.17
C VAL A 68 6.27 1.05 15.36
N ASN A 69 5.55 1.35 16.45
CA ASN A 69 4.23 0.75 16.72
C ASN A 69 3.16 1.20 15.69
N CYS A 70 3.24 2.44 15.20
CA CYS A 70 2.37 2.93 14.12
C CYS A 70 2.69 2.25 12.79
N VAL A 71 3.98 2.02 12.49
CA VAL A 71 4.39 1.29 11.28
C VAL A 71 3.82 -0.12 11.26
N TRP A 72 3.93 -0.87 12.38
CA TRP A 72 3.35 -2.21 12.49
C TRP A 72 1.83 -2.21 12.38
N PHE A 73 1.15 -1.19 12.91
CA PHE A 73 -0.31 -1.05 12.78
C PHE A 73 -0.72 -0.80 11.32
N VAL A 74 -0.04 0.11 10.61
CA VAL A 74 -0.27 0.38 9.18
C VAL A 74 0.00 -0.87 8.34
N VAL A 75 1.10 -1.57 8.60
CA VAL A 75 1.44 -2.82 7.90
C VAL A 75 0.42 -3.91 8.20
N GLY A 76 -0.05 -4.04 9.44
CA GLY A 76 -1.08 -5.00 9.84
C GLY A 76 -2.41 -4.76 9.14
N ILE A 77 -2.88 -3.51 9.07
CA ILE A 77 -4.10 -3.15 8.34
C ILE A 77 -3.93 -3.40 6.83
N ALA A 78 -2.79 -3.00 6.25
CA ALA A 78 -2.51 -3.25 4.85
C ALA A 78 -2.47 -4.75 4.54
N ALA A 79 -1.91 -5.57 5.42
CA ALA A 79 -1.88 -7.02 5.30
C ALA A 79 -3.29 -7.63 5.39
N LEU A 80 -4.14 -7.15 6.32
CA LEU A 80 -5.54 -7.57 6.44
C LEU A 80 -6.36 -7.23 5.19
N LEU A 81 -6.24 -6.01 4.67
CA LEU A 81 -6.90 -5.60 3.42
C LEU A 81 -6.42 -6.43 2.22
N ARG A 82 -5.12 -6.71 2.17
CA ARG A 82 -4.53 -7.55 1.12
C ARG A 82 -4.94 -9.02 1.25
N LEU A 83 -5.20 -9.50 2.47
CA LEU A 83 -5.75 -10.84 2.70
C LEU A 83 -7.23 -10.91 2.31
N LEU A 84 -8.01 -9.86 2.58
CA LEU A 84 -9.41 -9.76 2.15
C LEU A 84 -9.54 -9.80 0.62
N SER A 85 -8.56 -9.26 -0.09
CA SER A 85 -8.49 -9.37 -1.55
C SER A 85 -8.42 -10.81 -2.07
N PHE A 86 -8.11 -11.81 -1.24
CA PHE A 86 -8.12 -13.23 -1.61
C PHE A 86 -9.54 -13.83 -1.59
N ALA A 87 -10.52 -13.15 -0.98
CA ALA A 87 -11.87 -13.67 -0.77
C ALA A 87 -12.72 -13.82 -2.06
N GLY A 88 -12.30 -13.22 -3.18
CA GLY A 88 -12.97 -13.38 -4.47
C GLY A 88 -12.73 -12.21 -5.44
N SER A 89 -13.03 -12.40 -6.72
CA SER A 89 -12.89 -11.38 -7.76
C SER A 89 -13.75 -10.13 -7.52
N GLU A 90 -14.86 -10.27 -6.80
CA GLU A 90 -15.76 -9.17 -6.45
C GLU A 90 -15.16 -8.22 -5.39
N ALA A 91 -14.36 -8.77 -4.46
CA ALA A 91 -13.69 -7.99 -3.42
C ALA A 91 -12.62 -7.05 -4.02
N LEU A 92 -11.86 -7.54 -5.00
CA LEU A 92 -10.87 -6.75 -5.73
C LEU A 92 -11.48 -5.55 -6.45
N GLY A 93 -12.61 -5.76 -7.14
CA GLY A 93 -13.34 -4.69 -7.82
C GLY A 93 -13.82 -3.62 -6.85
N THR A 94 -14.40 -4.04 -5.72
CA THR A 94 -14.94 -3.13 -4.70
C THR A 94 -13.86 -2.30 -4.01
N ILE A 95 -12.71 -2.90 -3.67
CA ILE A 95 -11.60 -2.17 -3.05
C ILE A 95 -11.01 -1.13 -4.01
N SER A 96 -10.91 -1.48 -5.30
CA SER A 96 -10.35 -0.57 -6.31
C SER A 96 -11.24 0.65 -6.56
N THR A 97 -12.56 0.47 -6.64
CA THR A 97 -13.50 1.58 -6.81
C THR A 97 -13.57 2.47 -5.57
N LEU A 98 -13.52 1.88 -4.37
CA LEU A 98 -13.44 2.63 -3.12
C LEU A 98 -12.18 3.52 -3.07
N ASN A 99 -11.01 2.98 -3.45
CA ASN A 99 -9.76 3.75 -3.48
C ASN A 99 -9.81 4.91 -4.48
N ALA A 100 -10.38 4.67 -5.67
CA ALA A 100 -10.60 5.71 -6.66
C ALA A 100 -11.50 6.82 -6.09
N ALA A 101 -12.65 6.46 -5.50
CA ALA A 101 -13.57 7.41 -4.88
C ALA A 101 -12.92 8.22 -3.74
N ALA A 102 -12.14 7.57 -2.87
CA ALA A 102 -11.46 8.22 -1.76
C ALA A 102 -10.49 9.32 -2.23
N SER A 103 -9.81 9.11 -3.36
CA SER A 103 -8.88 10.10 -3.92
C SER A 103 -9.59 11.32 -4.51
N TYR A 104 -10.86 11.22 -4.90
CA TYR A 104 -11.64 12.35 -5.41
C TYR A 104 -12.26 13.22 -4.30
N VAL A 105 -12.38 12.68 -3.09
CA VAL A 105 -12.92 13.38 -1.91
C VAL A 105 -11.81 14.10 -1.12
N ALA A 106 -10.56 13.64 -1.25
CA ALA A 106 -9.38 14.30 -0.69
C ALA A 106 -8.96 15.53 -1.50
#